data_AF-A0A7K2J264-F1
#
_entry.id   AF-A0A7K2J264-F1
#
_cell.length_a   1.000
_cell.length_b   1.000
_cell.length_c   1.000
_cell.angle_alpha   90.00
_cell.angle_beta   90.00
_cell.angle_gamma   90.00
#
_symmetry.space_group_name_H-M   'P 1'
#
loop_
_entity.id
_entity.type
_entity.pdbx_description
1 polymer ?
#
loop_
_entity_poly.entity_id
_entity_poly.type
_entity_poly.pdbx_seq_one_letter_code
_entity_poly.pdbx_strand_id
1 'polypeptide(L)'
;MTTPTRIQRRRTKGWRLPENAVIVSRPSRFGNPFLIKDAIEAEMGNPHSACTQLYSEWLRVGTEGDWYQETYQVGRQVFDRRRVLDELHLLRGKDLACTCPLPAEGEPDHCHAAVLLALANATPPPDPCLLCGRLWWGGHTNPEGPPAMADTAAFTFTADRGPCIVYASSTGDAITLVDHMPVSDARERAICRALLVHALTLLDDDTTEGAR
;
A
#
# COMPACT_ATOMS: atom_id res chain seq x y z
N MET A 1 20.08 -1.66 17.61
CA MET A 1 18.76 -2.08 18.12
C MET A 1 18.37 -3.35 17.39
N THR A 2 17.69 -4.30 18.03
CA THR A 2 17.17 -5.51 17.37
C THR A 2 15.98 -5.15 16.48
N THR A 3 15.93 -5.74 15.28
CA THR A 3 14.78 -5.61 14.37
C THR A 3 13.53 -6.22 15.02
N PRO A 4 12.38 -5.51 15.05
CA PRO A 4 11.14 -6.06 15.61
C PRO A 4 10.66 -7.29 14.84
N THR A 5 10.16 -8.29 15.56
CA THR A 5 9.80 -9.62 15.01
C THR A 5 8.36 -10.02 15.31
N ARG A 6 7.85 -11.02 14.58
CA ARG A 6 6.56 -11.65 14.91
C ARG A 6 6.78 -12.80 15.88
N ILE A 7 5.94 -12.86 16.91
CA ILE A 7 5.97 -13.91 17.93
C ILE A 7 4.65 -14.70 17.88
N GLN A 8 4.72 -16.04 17.96
CA GLN A 8 3.52 -16.85 18.15
C GLN A 8 3.03 -16.74 19.60
N ARG A 9 1.88 -16.10 19.80
CA ARG A 9 1.14 -16.11 21.06
C ARG A 9 0.59 -17.51 21.33
N ARG A 10 0.98 -18.13 22.43
CA ARG A 10 0.46 -19.43 22.88
C ARG A 10 -0.43 -19.26 24.13
N ARG A 11 -1.38 -20.17 24.33
CA ARG A 11 -2.23 -20.25 25.54
C ARG A 11 -1.81 -21.37 26.49
N THR A 12 -0.64 -21.96 26.26
CA THR A 12 -0.09 -23.05 27.08
C THR A 12 0.31 -22.55 28.47
N LYS A 13 0.13 -23.40 29.49
CA LYS A 13 0.54 -23.09 30.87
C LYS A 13 2.00 -22.67 30.91
N GLY A 14 2.30 -21.59 31.63
CA GLY A 14 3.65 -21.03 31.75
C GLY A 14 4.06 -20.05 30.63
N TRP A 15 3.35 -19.97 29.50
CA TRP A 15 3.66 -18.97 28.47
C TRP A 15 3.46 -17.54 29.02
N ARG A 16 4.36 -16.63 28.63
CA ARG A 16 4.33 -15.21 28.98
C ARG A 16 4.61 -14.39 27.72
N LEU A 17 3.98 -13.23 27.64
CA LEU A 17 4.28 -12.23 26.64
C LEU A 17 5.66 -11.62 26.98
N PRO A 18 6.62 -11.54 26.04
CA PRO A 18 7.87 -10.81 26.25
C PRO A 18 7.61 -9.32 26.50
N GLU A 19 8.47 -8.65 27.27
CA GLU A 19 8.30 -7.26 27.70
C GLU A 19 8.15 -6.26 26.54
N ASN A 20 8.84 -6.52 25.41
CA ASN A 20 8.75 -5.69 24.20
C ASN A 20 7.55 -6.03 23.28
N ALA A 21 6.76 -7.05 23.61
CA ALA A 21 5.77 -7.58 22.68
C ALA A 21 4.36 -7.05 22.91
N VAL A 22 3.67 -6.69 21.82
CA VAL A 22 2.26 -6.23 21.82
C VAL A 22 1.35 -7.33 21.26
N ILE A 23 0.24 -7.64 21.96
CA ILE A 23 -0.75 -8.61 21.46
C ILE A 23 -1.61 -7.98 20.37
N VAL A 24 -1.48 -8.50 19.14
CA VAL A 24 -2.27 -8.05 17.96
C VAL A 24 -3.27 -9.10 17.47
N SER A 25 -3.43 -10.24 18.16
CA SER A 25 -4.43 -11.27 17.82
C SER A 25 -5.87 -10.71 17.73
N ARG A 26 -6.78 -11.38 17.01
CA ARG A 26 -8.14 -10.88 16.67
C ARG A 26 -8.93 -10.15 17.78
N PRO A 27 -8.94 -10.56 19.07
CA PRO A 27 -9.64 -9.82 20.12
C PRO A 27 -9.03 -8.45 20.50
N SER A 28 -7.87 -8.09 19.95
CA SER A 28 -7.23 -6.79 20.16
C SER A 28 -7.79 -5.73 19.18
N ARG A 29 -7.47 -4.46 19.45
CA ARG A 29 -7.75 -3.34 18.54
C ARG A 29 -7.07 -3.49 17.16
N PHE A 30 -5.94 -4.20 17.09
CA PHE A 30 -5.16 -4.47 15.88
C PHE A 30 -5.48 -5.82 15.24
N GLY A 31 -6.64 -6.40 15.54
CA GLY A 31 -7.05 -7.68 14.98
C GLY A 31 -7.48 -7.59 13.52
N ASN A 32 -7.35 -8.70 12.79
CA ASN A 32 -7.86 -8.82 11.43
C ASN A 32 -9.37 -9.17 11.41
N PRO A 33 -10.25 -8.33 10.82
CA PRO A 33 -11.67 -8.63 10.65
C PRO A 33 -11.94 -9.77 9.67
N PHE A 34 -11.13 -9.93 8.61
CA PHE A 34 -11.34 -10.95 7.58
C PHE A 34 -11.15 -12.36 8.16
N LEU A 35 -12.11 -13.25 7.90
CA LEU A 35 -12.14 -14.58 8.50
C LEU A 35 -11.69 -15.66 7.52
N ILE A 36 -10.91 -16.61 8.02
CA ILE A 36 -10.47 -17.80 7.27
C ILE A 36 -11.68 -18.57 6.71
N LYS A 37 -12.79 -18.63 7.47
CA LYS A 37 -14.01 -19.30 6.99
C LYS A 37 -14.60 -18.58 5.77
N ASP A 38 -14.62 -17.25 5.75
CA ASP A 38 -15.22 -16.47 4.66
C ASP A 38 -14.36 -16.60 3.39
N ALA A 39 -13.03 -16.65 3.55
CA ALA A 39 -12.11 -16.93 2.46
C ALA A 39 -12.24 -18.37 1.91
N ILE A 40 -12.55 -19.36 2.75
CA ILE A 40 -12.86 -20.74 2.32
C ILE A 40 -14.23 -20.80 1.61
N GLU A 41 -15.25 -20.14 2.18
CA GLU A 41 -16.62 -20.05 1.62
C GLU A 41 -16.62 -19.34 0.25
N ALA A 42 -15.69 -18.41 0.02
CA ALA A 42 -15.46 -17.73 -1.26
C ALA A 42 -14.41 -18.42 -2.17
N GLU A 43 -14.00 -19.65 -1.86
CA GLU A 43 -13.04 -20.47 -2.62
C GLU A 43 -11.69 -19.76 -2.92
N MET A 44 -11.26 -18.85 -2.03
CA MET A 44 -10.02 -18.09 -2.18
C MET A 44 -8.78 -18.94 -1.87
N GLY A 45 -8.06 -19.33 -2.94
CA GLY A 45 -6.75 -20.00 -2.97
C GLY A 45 -6.15 -20.46 -1.63
N ASN A 46 -5.23 -19.69 -1.06
CA ASN A 46 -4.74 -19.90 0.31
C ASN A 46 -5.48 -18.96 1.28
N PRO A 47 -6.35 -19.46 2.18
CA PRO A 47 -7.19 -18.61 3.03
C PRO A 47 -6.39 -17.69 3.97
N HIS A 48 -5.24 -18.13 4.46
CA HIS A 48 -4.37 -17.31 5.32
C HIS A 48 -3.73 -16.16 4.54
N SER A 49 -3.29 -16.44 3.32
CA SER A 49 -2.77 -15.43 2.40
C SER A 49 -3.87 -14.43 2.02
N ALA A 50 -5.05 -14.91 1.62
CA ALA A 50 -6.21 -14.08 1.27
C ALA A 50 -6.61 -13.12 2.40
N CYS A 51 -6.84 -13.62 3.62
CA CYS A 51 -7.16 -12.74 4.75
C CYS A 51 -6.04 -11.75 5.09
N THR A 52 -4.78 -12.09 4.82
CA THR A 52 -3.64 -11.18 5.06
C THR A 52 -3.53 -10.10 3.97
N GLN A 53 -3.82 -10.44 2.71
CA GLN A 53 -3.89 -9.51 1.59
C GLN A 53 -5.06 -8.53 1.76
N LEU A 54 -6.28 -9.03 1.99
CA LEU A 54 -7.46 -8.19 2.30
C LEU A 54 -7.20 -7.23 3.47
N TYR A 55 -6.47 -7.67 4.50
CA TYR A 55 -6.09 -6.79 5.62
C TYR A 55 -5.09 -5.70 5.22
N SER A 56 -4.10 -6.03 4.39
CA SER A 56 -3.13 -5.06 3.86
C SER A 56 -3.80 -4.04 2.94
N GLU A 57 -4.69 -4.50 2.04
CA GLU A 57 -5.47 -3.63 1.15
C GLU A 57 -6.42 -2.73 1.94
N TRP A 58 -7.18 -3.29 2.88
CA TRP A 58 -8.06 -2.52 3.77
C TRP A 58 -7.31 -1.39 4.47
N LEU A 59 -6.13 -1.65 5.04
CA LEU A 59 -5.33 -0.60 5.67
C LEU A 59 -4.77 0.42 4.66
N ARG A 60 -4.32 0.00 3.47
CA ARG A 60 -3.68 0.87 2.47
C ARG A 60 -4.69 1.69 1.65
N VAL A 61 -5.63 1.02 1.01
CA VAL A 61 -6.61 1.59 0.06
C VAL A 61 -7.82 2.18 0.81
N GLY A 62 -8.24 1.56 1.91
CA GLY A 62 -9.46 1.98 2.60
C GLY A 62 -10.69 1.76 1.74
N THR A 63 -11.67 2.66 1.83
CA THR A 63 -12.99 2.49 1.20
C THR A 63 -13.06 2.97 -0.25
N GLU A 64 -11.92 3.19 -0.92
CA GLU A 64 -11.92 3.60 -2.32
C GLU A 64 -12.48 2.48 -3.22
N GLY A 65 -13.44 2.83 -4.08
CA GLY A 65 -14.13 1.88 -4.96
C GLY A 65 -15.20 1.01 -4.28
N ASP A 66 -15.62 1.35 -3.05
CA ASP A 66 -16.69 0.69 -2.27
C ASP A 66 -16.45 -0.80 -1.92
N TRP A 67 -15.28 -1.35 -2.24
CA TRP A 67 -14.88 -2.73 -1.92
C TRP A 67 -14.72 -3.01 -0.43
N TYR A 68 -14.35 -1.98 0.35
CA TYR A 68 -14.11 -2.09 1.78
C TYR A 68 -14.91 -1.08 2.59
N GLN A 69 -15.23 -1.45 3.83
CA GLN A 69 -15.89 -0.60 4.82
C GLN A 69 -14.88 -0.04 5.82
N GLU A 70 -15.11 1.16 6.39
CA GLU A 70 -14.27 1.69 7.47
C GLU A 70 -14.33 0.82 8.73
N THR A 71 -15.47 0.18 8.96
CA THR A 71 -15.72 -0.66 10.13
C THR A 71 -16.26 -2.03 9.74
N TYR A 72 -15.77 -3.06 10.43
CA TYR A 72 -16.25 -4.44 10.30
C TYR A 72 -16.62 -4.99 11.67
N GLN A 73 -17.83 -5.56 11.80
CA GLN A 73 -18.28 -6.22 13.02
C GLN A 73 -18.13 -7.74 12.91
N VAL A 74 -17.35 -8.35 13.80
CA VAL A 74 -17.22 -9.81 13.92
C VAL A 74 -17.66 -10.24 15.31
N GLY A 75 -18.84 -10.85 15.39
CA GLY A 75 -19.46 -11.20 16.67
C GLY A 75 -19.70 -9.95 17.52
N ARG A 76 -18.99 -9.82 18.65
CA ARG A 76 -19.07 -8.66 19.55
C ARG A 76 -17.96 -7.61 19.34
N GLN A 77 -17.01 -7.86 18.43
CA GLN A 77 -15.87 -6.97 18.21
C GLN A 77 -16.13 -6.09 16.98
N VAL A 78 -15.92 -4.79 17.12
CA VAL A 78 -15.85 -3.86 15.99
C VAL A 78 -14.37 -3.54 15.69
N PHE A 79 -13.98 -3.79 14.46
CA PHE A 79 -12.71 -3.35 13.88
C PHE A 79 -12.96 -2.04 13.16
N ASP A 80 -12.12 -1.05 13.41
CA ASP A 80 -12.20 0.29 12.85
C ASP A 80 -10.84 0.61 12.24
N ARG A 81 -10.84 0.86 10.92
CA ARG A 81 -9.64 1.11 10.14
C ARG A 81 -8.88 2.33 10.65
N ARG A 82 -9.61 3.42 10.94
CA ARG A 82 -9.07 4.72 11.31
C ARG A 82 -8.28 4.58 12.61
N ARG A 83 -8.89 3.96 13.62
CA ARG A 83 -8.22 3.65 14.89
C ARG A 83 -6.96 2.79 14.71
N VAL A 84 -6.96 1.81 13.80
CA VAL A 84 -5.77 0.98 13.55
C VAL A 84 -4.62 1.81 12.96
N LEU A 85 -4.93 2.75 12.06
CA LEU A 85 -3.95 3.64 11.45
C LEU A 85 -3.45 4.71 12.43
N ASP A 86 -4.36 5.36 13.17
CA ASP A 86 -4.04 6.38 14.17
C ASP A 86 -3.10 5.82 15.26
N GLU A 87 -3.34 4.58 15.70
CA GLU A 87 -2.55 3.91 16.74
C GLU A 87 -1.35 3.11 16.21
N LEU A 88 -1.11 3.08 14.90
CA LEU A 88 -0.04 2.28 14.28
C LEU A 88 1.36 2.65 14.83
N HIS A 89 1.55 3.92 15.18
CA HIS A 89 2.79 4.44 15.77
C HIS A 89 3.16 3.75 17.10
N LEU A 90 2.17 3.22 17.86
CA LEU A 90 2.39 2.49 19.12
C LEU A 90 3.07 1.13 18.91
N LEU A 91 3.08 0.62 17.67
CA LEU A 91 3.71 -0.66 17.31
C LEU A 91 5.16 -0.49 16.81
N ARG A 92 5.64 0.75 16.61
CA ARG A 92 7.00 1.01 16.12
C ARG A 92 8.03 0.52 17.15
N GLY A 93 8.99 -0.30 16.70
CA GLY A 93 9.99 -0.91 17.58
C GLY A 93 9.49 -2.09 18.44
N LYS A 94 8.21 -2.50 18.33
CA LYS A 94 7.60 -3.55 19.16
C LYS A 94 7.50 -4.88 18.44
N ASP A 95 7.80 -5.96 19.14
CA ASP A 95 7.53 -7.32 18.65
C ASP A 95 6.01 -7.56 18.64
N LEU A 96 5.46 -8.24 17.62
CA LEU A 96 4.01 -8.40 17.49
C LEU A 96 3.58 -9.85 17.76
N ALA A 97 2.75 -10.05 18.77
CA ALA A 97 2.29 -11.35 19.23
C ALA A 97 0.90 -11.71 18.67
N CYS A 98 0.85 -12.67 17.75
CA CYS A 98 -0.39 -13.21 17.16
C CYS A 98 -0.49 -14.72 17.37
N THR A 99 -1.71 -15.28 17.41
CA THR A 99 -1.94 -16.72 17.62
C THR A 99 -1.70 -17.57 16.36
N CYS A 100 -1.55 -16.96 15.19
CA CYS A 100 -1.21 -17.67 13.95
C CYS A 100 0.14 -18.41 14.07
N PRO A 101 0.29 -19.62 13.48
CA PRO A 101 1.58 -20.30 13.42
C PRO A 101 2.63 -19.39 12.76
N LEU A 102 3.91 -19.60 13.09
CA LEU A 102 5.02 -19.04 12.31
C LEU A 102 5.09 -19.76 10.96
N PRO A 103 5.54 -19.11 9.87
CA PRO A 103 5.84 -19.82 8.61
C PRO A 103 6.95 -20.86 8.84
N ALA A 104 7.04 -21.87 7.98
CA ALA A 104 8.25 -22.68 7.92
C ALA A 104 9.44 -21.86 7.37
N GLU A 105 10.65 -22.39 7.48
CA GLU A 105 11.83 -21.74 6.92
C GLU A 105 11.70 -21.61 5.39
N GLY A 106 11.86 -20.39 4.88
CA GLY A 106 11.67 -20.08 3.45
C GLY A 106 10.22 -19.83 3.02
N GLU A 107 9.22 -20.05 3.87
CA GLU A 107 7.81 -19.79 3.54
C GLU A 107 7.39 -18.33 3.82
N PRO A 108 6.44 -17.77 3.04
CA PRO A 108 5.88 -16.44 3.27
C PRO A 108 5.03 -16.36 4.55
N ASP A 109 5.18 -15.28 5.31
CA ASP A 109 4.42 -15.06 6.55
C ASP A 109 2.99 -14.55 6.28
N HIS A 110 2.05 -15.49 6.13
CA HIS A 110 0.61 -15.21 6.00
C HIS A 110 -0.07 -14.88 7.34
N CYS A 111 0.47 -13.89 8.06
CA CYS A 111 -0.11 -13.34 9.27
C CYS A 111 -0.28 -11.82 9.17
N HIS A 112 -1.44 -11.31 9.60
CA HIS A 112 -1.71 -9.87 9.64
C HIS A 112 -0.73 -9.08 10.55
N ALA A 113 -0.09 -9.75 11.50
CA ALA A 113 0.96 -9.14 12.31
C ALA A 113 2.24 -8.85 11.51
N ALA A 114 2.53 -9.57 10.41
CA ALA A 114 3.61 -9.22 9.49
C ALA A 114 3.30 -7.92 8.72
N VAL A 115 2.03 -7.75 8.31
CA VAL A 115 1.54 -6.49 7.71
C VAL A 115 1.70 -5.32 8.68
N LEU A 116 1.29 -5.50 9.95
CA LEU A 116 1.45 -4.47 10.99
C LEU A 116 2.92 -4.15 11.29
N LEU A 117 3.81 -5.16 11.35
CA LEU A 117 5.26 -4.94 11.51
C LEU A 117 5.82 -4.10 10.36
N ALA A 118 5.47 -4.42 9.11
CA ALA A 118 5.92 -3.69 7.93
C ALA A 118 5.39 -2.24 7.92
N LEU A 119 4.10 -2.03 8.21
CA LEU A 119 3.49 -0.69 8.21
C LEU A 119 4.02 0.18 9.38
N ALA A 120 4.15 -0.36 10.59
CA ALA A 120 4.57 0.40 11.76
C ALA A 120 6.07 0.75 11.76
N ASN A 121 6.90 -0.08 11.12
CA ASN A 121 8.35 0.10 11.05
C ASN A 121 8.84 0.59 9.69
N ALA A 122 7.94 0.86 8.74
CA ALA A 122 8.28 1.62 7.55
C ALA A 122 8.94 2.94 7.97
N THR A 123 10.10 3.23 7.36
CA THR A 123 10.68 4.57 7.41
C THR A 123 9.76 5.46 6.58
N PRO A 124 9.15 6.52 7.15
CA PRO A 124 8.50 7.52 6.32
C PRO A 124 9.54 8.09 5.34
N PRO A 125 9.15 8.52 4.13
CA PRO A 125 10.06 9.32 3.31
C PRO A 125 10.55 10.49 4.17
N PRO A 126 11.86 10.79 4.18
CA PRO A 126 12.43 11.76 5.11
C PRO A 126 11.69 13.10 5.02
N ASP A 127 11.26 13.60 6.19
CA ASP A 127 10.38 14.76 6.31
C ASP A 127 10.87 15.92 5.44
N PRO A 128 9.99 16.61 4.70
CA PRO A 128 10.40 17.78 3.95
C PRO A 128 10.96 18.82 4.92
N CYS A 129 12.16 19.32 4.63
CA CYS A 129 12.86 20.23 5.54
C CYS A 129 11.97 21.46 5.81
N LEU A 130 11.56 21.67 7.07
CA LEU A 130 10.59 22.71 7.47
C LEU A 130 11.05 24.15 7.16
N LEU A 131 12.34 24.34 6.82
CA LEU A 131 12.90 25.62 6.38
C LEU A 131 12.84 25.84 4.86
N CYS A 132 12.62 24.81 4.04
CA CYS A 132 12.64 24.94 2.57
C CYS A 132 11.56 24.14 1.80
N GLY A 133 10.73 23.33 2.49
CA GLY A 133 9.58 22.64 1.91
C GLY A 133 9.90 21.52 0.93
N ARG A 134 11.17 21.10 0.79
CA ARG A 134 11.58 20.04 -0.13
C ARG A 134 11.76 18.72 0.59
N LEU A 135 11.21 17.65 0.01
CA LEU A 135 11.51 16.26 0.37
C LEU A 135 13.02 16.01 0.21
N TRP A 136 13.62 15.32 1.18
CA TRP A 136 15.03 14.92 1.10
C TRP A 136 15.22 13.84 0.03
N TRP A 137 15.60 14.26 -1.17
CA TRP A 137 16.30 13.40 -2.15
C TRP A 137 17.77 13.83 -2.17
N GLY A 138 18.69 12.86 -2.22
CA GLY A 138 20.12 13.08 -1.90
C GLY A 138 20.78 14.20 -2.72
N GLY A 139 21.47 15.12 -2.02
CA GLY A 139 21.98 16.35 -2.64
C GLY A 139 23.08 17.12 -1.90
N HIS A 140 23.77 16.51 -0.94
CA HIS A 140 25.12 16.95 -0.55
C HIS A 140 26.10 15.99 -1.19
N THR A 141 26.80 16.44 -2.24
CA THR A 141 27.73 15.61 -3.00
C THR A 141 28.91 15.18 -2.15
N ASN A 142 29.10 13.86 -2.00
CA ASN A 142 30.43 13.31 -1.78
C ASN A 142 31.28 13.68 -3.02
N PRO A 143 32.45 14.33 -2.90
CA PRO A 143 33.15 14.91 -4.04
C PRO A 143 33.87 13.90 -4.97
N GLU A 144 33.70 12.59 -4.77
CA GLU A 144 34.34 11.53 -5.55
C GLU A 144 33.29 10.54 -6.09
N GLY A 145 33.35 10.27 -7.41
CA GLY A 145 32.24 9.73 -8.25
C GLY A 145 31.93 8.23 -8.16
N PRO A 146 31.03 7.72 -9.02
CA PRO A 146 31.42 7.29 -10.38
C PRO A 146 30.44 7.74 -11.50
N PRO A 147 30.69 7.47 -12.80
CA PRO A 147 30.19 8.30 -13.91
C PRO A 147 28.81 7.92 -14.49
N ALA A 148 28.25 8.87 -15.26
CA ALA A 148 26.91 8.84 -15.85
C ALA A 148 26.74 7.88 -17.05
N MET A 149 25.49 7.51 -17.33
CA MET A 149 25.07 6.87 -18.59
C MET A 149 23.94 7.64 -19.29
N ALA A 150 24.14 7.83 -20.59
CA ALA A 150 23.21 8.11 -21.69
C ALA A 150 21.99 9.03 -21.47
N ASP A 151 21.94 10.07 -22.29
CA ASP A 151 20.93 11.13 -22.34
C ASP A 151 19.74 10.72 -23.24
N THR A 152 18.59 10.40 -22.62
CA THR A 152 17.29 10.33 -23.31
C THR A 152 16.62 11.69 -23.16
N ALA A 153 16.18 12.30 -24.26
CA ALA A 153 15.57 13.63 -24.25
C ALA A 153 14.35 13.71 -23.31
N ALA A 154 14.58 14.17 -22.08
CA ALA A 154 13.61 14.15 -21.00
C ALA A 154 12.78 15.43 -20.97
N PHE A 155 11.60 15.39 -21.60
CA PHE A 155 10.63 16.47 -21.47
C PHE A 155 10.04 16.51 -20.06
N THR A 156 10.04 17.69 -19.46
CA THR A 156 9.49 17.94 -18.13
C THR A 156 8.47 19.06 -18.22
N PHE A 157 7.27 18.84 -17.66
CA PHE A 157 6.24 19.86 -17.57
C PHE A 157 5.69 19.95 -16.14
N THR A 158 5.03 21.06 -15.85
CA THR A 158 4.31 21.30 -14.59
C THR A 158 2.91 21.76 -14.95
N ALA A 159 1.91 21.38 -14.17
CA ALA A 159 0.59 21.97 -14.30
C ALA A 159 -0.09 22.06 -12.94
N ASP A 160 -1.04 22.97 -12.89
CA ASP A 160 -1.36 23.75 -11.71
C ASP A 160 -2.86 23.73 -11.40
N ARG A 161 -3.69 22.99 -12.17
CA ARG A 161 -5.17 23.18 -12.19
C ARG A 161 -6.13 21.98 -12.39
N GLY A 162 -5.76 20.85 -13.01
CA GLY A 162 -6.66 19.69 -13.32
C GLY A 162 -5.86 18.50 -13.89
N PRO A 163 -6.34 17.25 -14.13
CA PRO A 163 -5.48 16.04 -14.21
C PRO A 163 -5.21 15.42 -15.58
N CYS A 164 -4.11 14.65 -15.63
CA CYS A 164 -3.24 14.66 -16.79
C CYS A 164 -3.44 13.49 -17.73
N ILE A 165 -3.91 13.82 -18.92
CA ILE A 165 -3.50 13.08 -20.11
C ILE A 165 -2.17 13.73 -20.57
N VAL A 166 -1.32 13.04 -21.34
CA VAL A 166 -0.22 13.67 -22.08
C VAL A 166 0.00 12.93 -23.38
N TYR A 167 0.29 13.69 -24.44
CA TYR A 167 0.73 13.11 -25.70
C TYR A 167 2.25 13.11 -25.74
N ALA A 168 2.86 11.93 -25.80
CA ALA A 168 4.28 11.77 -26.06
C ALA A 168 4.48 11.29 -27.50
N SER A 169 5.37 11.95 -28.27
CA SER A 169 5.67 11.49 -29.62
C SER A 169 6.41 10.16 -29.59
N SER A 170 6.06 9.24 -30.48
CA SER A 170 6.78 7.97 -30.67
C SER A 170 8.20 8.15 -31.21
N THR A 171 8.53 9.33 -31.74
CA THR A 171 9.88 9.74 -32.16
C THR A 171 10.74 10.29 -31.03
N GLY A 172 10.18 10.54 -29.84
CA GLY A 172 10.93 10.92 -28.63
C GLY A 172 11.45 12.36 -28.57
N ASP A 173 11.03 13.23 -29.48
CA ASP A 173 11.49 14.62 -29.66
C ASP A 173 10.42 15.68 -29.36
N ALA A 174 9.24 15.28 -28.85
CA ALA A 174 8.24 16.18 -28.28
C ALA A 174 7.32 15.48 -27.24
N ILE A 175 6.93 16.22 -26.19
CA ILE A 175 5.80 15.88 -25.30
C ILE A 175 4.86 17.09 -25.17
N THR A 176 3.56 16.82 -25.19
CA THR A 176 2.46 17.80 -25.05
C THR A 176 1.59 17.48 -23.83
N LEU A 177 1.29 18.54 -23.09
CA LEU A 177 0.56 18.60 -21.81
C LEU A 177 -0.96 18.36 -21.96
N VAL A 178 -1.60 17.74 -20.96
CA VAL A 178 -3.07 17.77 -20.76
C VAL A 178 -3.44 17.84 -19.23
N ASP A 179 -2.73 18.72 -18.48
CA ASP A 179 -2.75 19.23 -17.06
C ASP A 179 -2.61 18.30 -15.81
N HIS A 180 -1.99 18.67 -14.67
CA HIS A 180 -1.62 17.75 -13.53
C HIS A 180 -2.62 17.31 -12.40
N MET A 181 -3.40 18.21 -11.75
CA MET A 181 -4.10 17.94 -10.45
C MET A 181 -5.37 17.06 -10.50
N PRO A 182 -5.61 16.09 -9.60
CA PRO A 182 -6.84 15.27 -9.61
C PRO A 182 -8.14 16.10 -9.55
N VAL A 183 -9.10 15.81 -10.44
CA VAL A 183 -10.36 16.56 -10.51
C VAL A 183 -11.15 16.44 -9.19
N SER A 184 -11.35 17.57 -8.52
CA SER A 184 -12.14 17.67 -7.29
C SER A 184 -13.65 17.66 -7.55
N ASP A 185 -14.14 18.21 -8.66
CA ASP A 185 -15.54 18.11 -9.09
C ASP A 185 -15.87 16.69 -9.60
N ALA A 186 -16.96 16.11 -9.11
CA ALA A 186 -17.34 14.73 -9.43
C ALA A 186 -17.78 14.54 -10.90
N ARG A 187 -18.30 15.57 -11.57
CA ARG A 187 -18.73 15.53 -12.97
C ARG A 187 -17.53 15.52 -13.90
N GLU A 188 -16.58 16.40 -13.62
CA GLU A 188 -15.36 16.59 -14.39
C GLU A 188 -14.41 15.37 -14.19
N ARG A 189 -14.44 14.72 -13.01
CA ARG A 189 -13.76 13.42 -12.77
C ARG A 189 -14.36 12.26 -13.57
N ALA A 190 -15.68 12.25 -13.76
CA ALA A 190 -16.36 11.25 -14.60
C ALA A 190 -15.98 11.40 -16.08
N ILE A 191 -15.80 12.65 -16.55
CA ILE A 191 -15.37 12.97 -17.92
C ILE A 191 -13.95 12.43 -18.18
N CYS A 192 -12.98 12.67 -17.30
CA CYS A 192 -11.62 12.10 -17.44
C CYS A 192 -11.62 10.57 -17.53
N ARG A 193 -12.48 9.88 -16.76
CA ARG A 193 -12.62 8.42 -16.83
C ARG A 193 -13.18 7.92 -18.17
N ALA A 194 -14.20 8.59 -18.72
CA ALA A 194 -14.77 8.22 -20.00
C ALA A 194 -13.74 8.38 -21.16
N LEU A 195 -12.96 9.46 -21.13
CA LEU A 195 -11.92 9.74 -22.14
C LEU A 195 -10.79 8.70 -22.12
N LEU A 196 -10.31 8.29 -20.94
CA LEU A 196 -9.26 7.27 -20.81
C LEU A 196 -9.72 5.88 -21.27
N VAL A 197 -10.96 5.49 -20.95
CA VAL A 197 -11.53 4.21 -21.42
C VAL A 197 -11.66 4.20 -22.94
N HIS A 198 -12.16 5.28 -23.55
CA HIS A 198 -12.28 5.39 -24.99
C HIS A 198 -10.91 5.34 -25.71
N ALA A 199 -9.89 6.00 -25.17
CA ALA A 199 -8.54 5.99 -25.72
C ALA A 199 -7.90 4.58 -25.70
N LEU A 200 -8.19 3.78 -24.68
CA LEU A 200 -7.71 2.39 -24.59
C LEU A 200 -8.41 1.48 -25.61
N THR A 201 -9.73 1.60 -25.77
CA THR A 201 -10.47 0.82 -26.79
C THR A 201 -9.92 1.04 -28.20
N LEU A 202 -9.57 2.29 -28.55
CA LEU A 202 -8.98 2.61 -29.86
C LEU A 202 -7.60 1.95 -30.07
N LEU A 203 -6.79 1.85 -29.02
CA LEU A 203 -5.49 1.16 -29.09
C LEU A 203 -5.64 -0.36 -29.20
N ASP A 204 -6.62 -0.94 -28.52
CA ASP A 204 -6.92 -2.37 -28.62
C ASP A 204 -7.43 -2.73 -30.04
N ASP A 205 -8.29 -1.90 -30.64
CA ASP A 205 -8.77 -2.07 -32.01
C ASP A 205 -7.61 -1.98 -33.04
N ASP A 206 -6.68 -1.03 -32.90
CA ASP A 206 -5.48 -0.87 -33.76
C ASP A 206 -4.60 -2.14 -33.79
N THR A 207 -4.53 -2.91 -32.69
CA THR A 207 -3.77 -4.18 -32.68
C THR A 207 -4.38 -5.28 -33.55
N THR A 208 -5.63 -5.13 -34.00
CA THR A 208 -6.32 -6.13 -34.83
C THR A 208 -6.19 -5.90 -36.33
N GLU A 209 -5.88 -4.68 -36.80
CA GLU A 209 -5.56 -4.43 -38.21
C GLU A 209 -4.11 -4.78 -38.56
N GLY A 210 -3.17 -4.72 -37.61
CA GLY A 210 -1.78 -5.16 -37.79
C GLY A 210 -1.57 -6.68 -37.88
N ALA A 211 -2.65 -7.47 -37.83
CA ALA A 211 -2.63 -8.94 -37.77
C ALA A 211 -3.39 -9.62 -38.93
N ARG A 212 -3.53 -8.94 -40.08
CA ARG A 212 -4.13 -9.48 -41.32
C ARG A 212 -3.20 -9.41 -42.53
#